data_AF-A0A969FJ18-F1
#
_entry.id   AF-A0A969FJ18-F1
#
_cell.length_a   1.000
_cell.length_b   1.000
_cell.length_c   1.000
_cell.angle_alpha   90.00
_cell.angle_beta   90.00
_cell.angle_gamma   90.00
#
_symmetry.space_group_name_H-M   'P 1'
#
loop_
_entity.id
_entity.type
_entity.pdbx_description
1 polymer ?
#
loop_
_entity_poly.entity_id
_entity_poly.type
_entity_poly.pdbx_seq_one_letter_code
_entity_poly.pdbx_strand_id
1 'polypeptide(L)' 'MADFKFRVTTEFETIANHLRKYCGIGRMLSSKRLHQIKLNHGLGGADNVVFDFSGGIYNRDSREFLGSLTEGGAREKA' A
#
# COMPACT_ATOMS: atom_id res chain seq x y z
N MET A 1 3.04 22.45 9.40
CA MET A 1 2.46 21.30 8.67
C MET A 1 3.50 20.18 8.66
N ALA A 2 3.16 18.96 9.09
CA ALA A 2 4.08 17.83 8.99
C ALA A 2 4.22 17.43 7.51
N ASP A 3 5.38 17.74 6.93
CA ASP A 3 5.84 17.26 5.64
C ASP A 3 5.88 15.73 5.70
N PHE A 4 5.26 15.04 4.73
CA PHE A 4 5.43 13.59 4.62
C PHE A 4 6.92 13.33 4.35
N LYS A 5 7.67 13.04 5.41
CA LYS A 5 9.13 12.83 5.35
C LYS A 5 9.51 11.53 4.60
N PHE A 6 8.52 10.83 4.06
CA PHE A 6 8.66 9.58 3.35
C PHE A 6 8.27 9.76 1.89
N ARG A 7 8.98 9.06 0.99
CA ARG A 7 8.61 9.02 -0.42
C ARG A 7 7.28 8.30 -0.51
N VAL A 8 6.27 8.99 -1.06
CA VAL A 8 4.95 8.44 -1.27
C VAL A 8 4.57 8.48 -2.75
N THR A 9 3.72 7.56 -3.19
CA THR A 9 3.18 7.49 -4.55
C THR A 9 1.71 7.13 -4.52
N THR A 10 0.94 7.62 -5.47
CA THR A 10 -0.46 7.16 -5.69
C THR A 10 -0.52 6.02 -6.71
N GLU A 11 0.60 5.70 -7.35
CA GLU A 11 0.67 4.66 -8.38
C GLU A 11 0.91 3.28 -7.77
N PHE A 12 -0.11 2.42 -7.85
CA PHE A 12 -0.03 1.06 -7.34
C PHE A 12 1.08 0.24 -8.03
N GLU A 13 1.27 0.39 -9.34
CA GLU A 13 2.30 -0.39 -10.06
C GLU A 13 3.72 -0.03 -9.60
N THR A 14 3.97 1.26 -9.34
CA THR A 14 5.25 1.74 -8.84
C THR A 14 5.56 1.14 -7.47
N ILE A 15 4.61 1.16 -6.53
CA ILE A 15 4.83 0.56 -5.22
C ILE A 15 4.89 -0.97 -5.28
N ALA A 16 4.05 -1.63 -6.08
CA ALA A 16 4.07 -3.08 -6.21
C ALA A 16 5.41 -3.58 -6.79
N ASN A 17 5.97 -2.88 -7.79
CA ASN A 17 7.30 -3.19 -8.29
C ASN A 17 8.40 -2.92 -7.25
N HIS A 18 8.27 -1.87 -6.46
CA HIS A 18 9.20 -1.58 -5.37
C HIS A 18 9.16 -2.68 -4.30
N LEU A 19 7.98 -3.02 -3.79
CA LEU A 19 7.78 -4.07 -2.80
C LEU A 19 8.21 -5.44 -3.33
N ARG A 20 8.00 -5.72 -4.61
CA ARG A 20 8.53 -6.94 -5.25
C ARG A 20 10.05 -6.97 -5.24
N LYS A 21 10.70 -5.85 -5.58
CA LYS A 21 12.16 -5.75 -5.66
C LYS A 21 12.86 -5.79 -4.31
N TYR A 22 12.29 -5.12 -3.29
CA TYR A 22 12.94 -4.93 -1.98
C TYR A 22 12.37 -5.82 -0.89
N CYS A 23 11.08 -6.15 -0.93
CA CYS A 23 10.42 -6.97 0.09
C CYS A 23 10.09 -8.39 -0.38
N GLY A 24 10.16 -8.67 -1.69
CA GLY A 24 9.77 -9.98 -2.26
C GLY A 24 8.27 -10.23 -2.23
N ILE A 25 7.45 -9.18 -2.23
CA ILE A 25 5.98 -9.28 -2.26
C ILE A 25 5.54 -9.12 -3.70
N GLY A 26 4.88 -10.14 -4.27
CA GLY A 26 4.40 -10.05 -5.63
C GLY A 26 3.20 -9.12 -5.77
N ARG A 27 3.02 -8.60 -6.99
CA ARG A 27 1.92 -7.69 -7.35
C ARG A 27 0.57 -8.26 -6.96
N MET A 28 0.37 -9.56 -7.14
CA MET A 28 -0.90 -10.24 -6.90
C MET A 28 -1.25 -10.25 -5.41
N LEU A 29 -0.27 -10.51 -4.54
CA LEU A 29 -0.45 -10.42 -3.09
C LEU A 29 -0.69 -8.98 -2.63
N SER A 30 0.07 -8.01 -3.14
CA SER A 30 -0.16 -6.58 -2.86
C SER A 30 -1.56 -6.14 -3.27
N SER A 31 -2.03 -6.57 -4.43
CA SER A 31 -3.37 -6.22 -4.93
C SER A 31 -4.46 -6.81 -4.05
N LYS A 32 -4.30 -8.07 -3.62
CA LYS A 32 -5.25 -8.74 -2.73
C LYS A 32 -5.32 -8.03 -1.36
N ARG A 33 -4.16 -7.68 -0.80
CA ARG A 33 -4.08 -6.93 0.48
C ARG A 33 -4.71 -5.54 0.36
N LEU A 34 -4.39 -4.82 -0.70
CA LEU A 34 -5.01 -3.52 -0.99
C LEU A 34 -6.53 -3.64 -1.04
N HIS A 35 -7.05 -4.64 -1.75
CA HIS A 35 -8.49 -4.83 -1.86
C HIS A 35 -9.13 -5.17 -0.49
N GLN A 36 -8.46 -5.97 0.35
CA GLN A 36 -8.96 -6.26 1.70
C GLN A 36 -8.95 -5.02 2.60
N ILE A 37 -7.88 -4.23 2.56
CA ILE A 37 -7.78 -2.99 3.34
C ILE A 37 -8.86 -2.00 2.90
N LYS A 38 -9.06 -1.85 1.58
CA LYS A 38 -10.14 -1.02 1.04
C LYS A 38 -11.52 -1.49 1.51
N LEU A 39 -11.81 -2.78 1.41
CA LEU A 39 -13.07 -3.37 1.88
C LEU A 39 -13.29 -3.13 3.38
N ASN A 40 -12.25 -3.32 4.20
CA ASN A 40 -12.34 -3.14 5.65
C ASN A 40 -12.65 -1.69 6.06
N HIS A 41 -12.17 -0.73 5.27
CA HIS A 41 -12.39 0.69 5.50
C HIS A 41 -13.59 1.26 4.72
N GLY A 42 -14.35 0.43 4.00
CA GLY A 42 -15.49 0.87 3.18
C GLY A 42 -15.08 1.73 1.97
N LEU A 43 -13.82 1.68 1.55
CA LEU A 43 -13.29 2.44 0.42
C LEU A 43 -13.54 1.71 -0.90
N GLY A 44 -13.95 2.44 -1.92
CA GLY A 44 -14.19 1.92 -3.27
C GLY A 44 -12.90 1.65 -4.05
N GLY A 45 -13.02 0.93 -5.16
CA GLY A 45 -11.91 0.64 -6.08
C GLY A 45 -11.21 1.90 -6.61
N ALA A 46 -11.95 3.01 -6.73
CA ALA A 46 -11.48 4.29 -7.23
C ALA A 46 -10.86 5.22 -6.16
N ASP A 47 -10.86 4.83 -4.88
CA ASP A 47 -10.49 5.77 -3.82
C ASP A 47 -8.99 6.09 -3.73
N ASN A 48 -8.76 7.38 -3.49
CA ASN A 48 -7.51 8.12 -3.41
C ASN A 48 -6.65 7.66 -2.23
N VAL A 49 -6.06 6.47 -2.34
CA VAL A 49 -5.06 6.00 -1.38
C VAL A 49 -3.66 6.42 -1.82
N VAL A 50 -2.83 6.74 -0.83
CA VAL A 50 -1.42 7.06 -1.00
C VAL A 50 -0.61 5.90 -0.44
N PHE A 51 0.37 5.45 -1.21
CA PHE A 51 1.27 4.39 -0.83
C PHE A 51 2.61 4.98 -0.41
N ASP A 52 3.11 4.55 0.73
CA ASP A 52 4.48 4.78 1.15
C ASP A 52 5.41 3.72 0.58
N PHE A 53 6.67 4.07 0.32
CA PHE A 53 7.68 3.11 -0.17
C PHE A 53 7.96 1.95 0.80
N SER A 54 7.65 2.10 2.10
CA SER A 54 7.70 1.01 3.09
C SER A 54 6.49 0.06 2.98
N GLY A 55 5.53 0.36 2.11
CA GLY A 55 4.30 -0.38 1.90
C GLY A 55 3.11 0.08 2.75
N GLY A 56 3.26 1.17 3.51
CA GLY A 56 2.12 1.77 4.22
C GLY A 56 1.08 2.34 3.25
N ILE A 57 -0.19 2.26 3.63
CA ILE A 57 -1.33 2.77 2.88
C ILE A 57 -2.02 3.82 3.72
N TYR A 58 -2.21 4.99 3.13
CA TYR A 58 -2.79 6.14 3.79
C TYR A 58 -3.96 6.67 2.96
N ASN A 59 -4.96 7.24 3.62
CA ASN A 59 -5.99 8.01 2.95
C ASN A 59 -5.39 9.35 2.47
N ARG A 60 -5.57 9.73 1.20
CA ARG A 60 -5.06 11.01 0.69
C ARG A 60 -5.70 12.22 1.36
N ASP A 61 -6.99 12.12 1.69
CA ASP A 61 -7.81 13.22 2.18
C ASP A 61 -7.65 13.39 3.69
N SER A 62 -7.97 12.32 4.44
CA SER A 62 -7.86 12.31 5.91
C SER A 62 -6.43 12.14 6.42
N ARG A 63 -5.48 11.69 5.57
CA ARG A 63 -4.10 11.32 5.95
C ARG A 63 -4.01 10.23 7.02
N GLU A 64 -5.11 9.51 7.23
CA GLU A 64 -5.17 8.39 8.17
C GLU A 64 -4.46 7.17 7.60
N PHE A 65 -3.74 6.47 8.46
CA PHE A 65 -3.15 5.17 8.12
C PHE A 65 -4.25 4.12 8.05
N LEU A 66 -4.38 3.48 6.89
CA LEU A 66 -5.38 2.45 6.62
C LEU A 66 -4.83 1.04 6.86
N GLY A 67 -3.51 0.86 6.77
CA GLY A 67 -2.86 -0.43 6.91
C GLY A 67 -1.61 -0.52 6.07
N SER A 68 -0.97 -1.68 6.01
CA SER A 68 0.25 -1.86 5.21
C SER A 68 0.18 -3.06 4.27
N LEU A 69 0.65 -2.88 3.04
CA LEU A 69 0.87 -3.92 2.05
C LEU A 69 1.94 -4.93 2.49
N THR A 70 2.81 -4.55 3.44
CA THR A 70 3.85 -5.44 4.01
C THR A 70 3.38 -6.13 5.29
N GLU A 71 2.27 -5.70 5.89
CA GLU A 71 1.75 -6.27 7.14
C GLU A 71 1.48 -7.78 6.98
N GLY A 72 1.99 -8.58 7.92
CA GLY A 72 1.87 -10.04 7.88
C GLY A 72 3.03 -10.78 7.19
N GLY A 73 4.12 -10.10 6.82
CA GLY A 73 5.45 -10.72 6.56
C GLY A 73 5.57 -11.74 5.42
N ALA A 74 4.48 -12.09 4.75
CA ALA A 74 4.46 -13.09 3.70
C ALA A 74 5.18 -12.59 2.44
N ARG A 75 6.48 -12.87 2.38
CA ARG A 75 7.17 -13.14 1.12
C ARG A 75 6.34 -14.20 0.40
N GLU A 76 5.99 -13.98 -0.87
CA GLU A 76 5.50 -15.10 -1.70
C GLU A 76 6.62 -16.14 -1.64
N LYS A 77 6.35 -17.27 -0.97
CA LYS A 77 7.31 -18.37 -0.94
C LYS A 77 7.54 -18.78 -2.40
N ALA A 78 8.81 -18.71 -2.81
CA ALA A 78 9.30 -19.28 -4.05
C ALA A 78 8.95 -20.77 -4.14
#